data_AF-A0A972Y9R1-F1
#
_entry.id   AF-A0A972Y9R1-F1
#
_cell.length_a   1.000
_cell.length_b   1.000
_cell.length_c   1.000
_cell.angle_alpha   90.00
_cell.angle_beta   90.00
_cell.angle_gamma   90.00
#
_symmetry.space_group_name_H-M   'P 1'
#
loop_
_entity.id
_entity.type
_entity.pdbx_description
1 polymer ?
#
loop_
_entity_poly.entity_id
_entity_poly.type
_entity_poly.pdbx_seq_one_letter_code
_entity_poly.pdbx_strand_id
1 'polypeptide(L)'
;MKLVITSVVAVIFVALGSLAGVILKPAAPAAAAVATDAASEGDYAGAKKDDYGADKKAKKPEKSASSGDSAYYKFSREFVVPIMRGGQVKSLVILHISLETDTSTADSLFTEEPKLRDNIMTTLIELSNDGRTLEEPTNVNNYETIRAMILMNLNDAISDGIKNVLIVDVAKQDL
;
A
#
# COMPACT_ATOMS: atom_id res chain seq x y z
N MET A 1 -5.90 -25.02 48.68
CA MET A 1 -4.82 -25.60 47.85
C MET A 1 -4.81 -25.10 46.40
N LYS A 2 -5.96 -24.87 45.73
CA LYS A 2 -6.00 -24.36 44.34
C LYS A 2 -5.36 -22.97 44.11
N LEU A 3 -5.50 -22.05 45.07
CA LEU A 3 -4.95 -20.68 44.98
C LEU A 3 -3.41 -20.60 45.09
N VAL A 4 -2.80 -21.59 45.75
CA VAL A 4 -1.32 -21.69 45.88
C VAL A 4 -0.74 -22.13 44.54
N ILE A 5 -1.39 -23.08 43.86
CA ILE A 5 -0.97 -23.56 42.53
C ILE A 5 -1.05 -22.42 41.51
N THR A 6 -2.13 -21.62 41.50
CA THR A 6 -2.26 -20.47 40.59
C THR A 6 -1.19 -19.40 40.83
N SER A 7 -0.84 -19.14 42.09
CA SER A 7 0.18 -18.13 42.43
C SER A 7 1.59 -18.59 42.01
N VAL A 8 1.91 -19.87 42.19
CA VAL A 8 3.21 -20.43 41.75
C VAL A 8 3.33 -20.42 40.23
N VAL A 9 2.26 -20.77 39.51
CA VAL A 9 2.23 -20.71 38.04
C VAL A 9 2.43 -19.27 37.55
N ALA A 10 1.72 -18.29 38.13
CA ALA A 10 1.87 -16.88 37.75
C ALA A 10 3.31 -16.38 37.94
N VAL A 11 3.97 -16.73 39.05
CA VAL A 11 5.36 -16.34 39.30
C VAL A 11 6.32 -16.97 38.30
N ILE A 12 6.10 -18.24 37.93
CA ILE A 12 6.92 -18.94 36.92
C ILE A 12 6.79 -18.28 35.55
N PHE A 13 5.58 -17.92 35.12
CA PHE A 13 5.37 -17.24 33.83
C PHE A 13 5.97 -15.84 33.79
N VAL A 14 5.90 -15.08 34.88
CA VAL A 14 6.55 -13.75 34.98
C VAL A 14 8.08 -13.86 34.99
N ALA A 15 8.64 -14.88 35.65
CA ALA A 15 10.08 -15.15 35.67
C ALA A 15 10.61 -15.65 34.31
N LEU A 16 9.84 -16.46 33.58
CA LEU A 16 10.21 -16.92 32.23
C LEU A 16 10.07 -15.82 31.17
N GLY A 17 9.07 -14.94 31.29
CA GLY A 17 8.86 -13.83 30.35
C GLY A 17 9.95 -12.74 30.42
N SER A 18 10.60 -12.57 31.57
CA SER A 18 11.63 -11.54 31.76
C SER A 18 13.00 -11.91 31.16
N LEU A 19 13.31 -13.20 30.95
CA LEU A 19 14.56 -13.61 30.29
C LEU A 19 14.52 -13.44 28.76
N ALA A 20 13.35 -13.58 28.11
CA ALA A 20 13.24 -13.42 26.66
C ALA A 20 13.45 -11.96 26.19
N GLY A 21 13.09 -10.98 27.02
CA GLY A 21 13.27 -9.55 26.70
C GLY A 21 14.72 -9.07 26.77
N VAL A 22 15.61 -9.78 27.48
CA VAL A 22 17.03 -9.40 27.60
C VAL A 22 17.87 -9.96 26.44
N ILE A 23 17.47 -11.09 25.84
CA ILE A 23 18.19 -11.70 24.71
C ILE A 23 17.85 -11.02 23.37
N LEU A 24 16.64 -10.45 23.21
CA LEU A 24 16.23 -9.78 21.97
C LEU A 24 16.49 -8.27 21.95
N LYS A 25 17.30 -7.75 22.88
CA LYS A 25 17.66 -6.33 22.91
C LYS A 25 18.60 -5.99 21.74
N PRO A 26 18.15 -5.23 20.71
CA PRO A 26 19.06 -4.71 19.70
C PRO A 26 20.00 -3.72 20.38
N ALA A 27 21.28 -3.76 20.04
CA ALA A 27 22.27 -2.82 20.57
C ALA A 27 21.93 -1.39 20.10
N ALA A 28 21.30 -0.62 20.97
CA ALA A 28 21.27 0.83 20.87
C ALA A 28 22.61 1.37 21.43
N PRO A 29 23.31 2.28 20.73
CA PRO A 29 24.46 2.97 21.30
C PRO A 29 24.00 3.82 22.49
N ALA A 30 24.81 3.81 23.54
CA ALA A 30 24.49 4.40 24.82
C ALA A 30 24.44 5.93 24.78
N ALA A 31 23.31 6.45 25.26
CA ALA A 31 23.10 7.64 26.07
C ALA A 31 23.54 9.02 25.55
N ALA A 32 22.55 9.88 25.29
CA ALA A 32 22.47 11.19 25.92
C ALA A 32 21.00 11.62 26.03
N ALA A 33 20.49 11.72 27.25
CA ALA A 33 19.27 12.47 27.52
C ALA A 33 19.65 13.94 27.70
N VAL A 34 19.33 14.78 26.72
CA VAL A 34 19.06 16.21 26.94
C VAL A 34 17.89 16.58 26.04
N ALA A 35 16.76 16.89 26.67
CA ALA A 35 15.60 17.44 25.97
C ALA A 35 15.90 18.90 25.60
N THR A 36 15.89 19.21 24.31
CA THR A 36 15.46 20.47 23.68
C THR A 36 15.52 20.25 22.18
N ASP A 37 14.38 19.97 21.53
CA ASP A 37 14.33 19.73 20.10
C ASP A 37 14.14 21.06 19.36
N ALA A 38 15.23 21.55 18.79
CA ALA A 38 15.26 22.70 17.89
C ALA A 38 16.21 22.38 16.74
N ALA A 39 15.63 22.41 15.53
CA ALA A 39 16.25 22.78 14.27
C ALA A 39 17.45 21.96 13.75
N SER A 40 17.16 21.31 12.61
CA SER A 40 17.86 21.48 11.33
C SER A 40 18.92 20.45 10.91
N GLU A 41 18.71 20.06 9.64
CA GLU A 41 19.71 19.81 8.60
C GLU A 41 20.59 18.55 8.63
N GLY A 42 20.50 17.81 7.51
CA GLY A 42 21.53 16.91 7.04
C GLY A 42 21.91 17.30 5.60
N ASP A 43 22.91 18.17 5.47
CA ASP A 43 23.69 18.32 4.24
C ASP A 43 24.93 17.43 4.30
N TYR A 44 25.27 16.87 3.13
CA TYR A 44 26.25 15.83 2.92
C TYR A 44 27.63 16.42 2.62
N ALA A 45 28.68 15.92 3.26
CA ALA A 45 30.04 16.11 2.75
C ALA A 45 30.95 14.91 3.02
N GLY A 46 31.39 14.26 1.95
CA GLY A 46 32.44 13.25 1.94
C GLY A 46 33.07 13.18 0.55
N ALA A 47 34.19 13.87 0.38
CA ALA A 47 34.92 14.04 -0.88
C ALA A 47 35.68 12.79 -1.34
N LYS A 48 35.83 12.63 -2.66
CA LYS A 48 37.09 12.21 -3.31
C LYS A 48 37.22 12.82 -4.71
N LYS A 49 38.44 13.30 -4.98
CA LYS A 49 38.96 13.70 -6.30
C LYS A 49 39.20 12.44 -7.14
N ASP A 50 39.15 12.60 -8.48
CA ASP A 50 40.22 12.25 -9.42
C ASP A 50 40.00 13.03 -10.74
N ASP A 51 41.10 13.50 -11.31
CA ASP A 51 41.23 14.32 -12.53
C ASP A 51 41.50 13.42 -13.75
N TYR A 52 40.98 13.78 -14.94
CA TYR A 52 41.58 13.65 -16.29
C TYR A 52 40.50 13.94 -17.36
N GLY A 53 40.75 14.96 -18.19
CA GLY A 53 39.79 15.49 -19.17
C GLY A 53 39.78 14.84 -20.56
N ALA A 54 38.78 15.21 -21.37
CA ALA A 54 38.86 15.44 -22.82
C ALA A 54 37.48 15.86 -23.39
N ASP A 55 37.53 16.79 -24.33
CA ASP A 55 36.47 17.50 -25.04
C ASP A 55 35.45 16.67 -25.88
N LYS A 56 34.22 17.20 -25.91
CA LYS A 56 33.23 17.28 -27.02
C LYS A 56 32.76 16.00 -27.74
N LYS A 57 31.47 15.67 -27.53
CA LYS A 57 30.41 15.91 -28.55
C LYS A 57 29.01 15.58 -27.99
N ALA A 58 28.10 16.51 -28.24
CA ALA A 58 26.69 16.42 -27.92
C ALA A 58 26.01 15.19 -28.53
N LYS A 59 25.42 14.34 -27.68
CA LYS A 59 24.19 13.62 -27.99
C LYS A 59 23.13 14.05 -26.99
N LYS A 60 22.11 14.69 -27.56
CA LYS A 60 20.84 15.07 -26.93
C LYS A 60 20.29 13.87 -26.15
N PRO A 61 20.08 13.93 -24.82
CA PRO A 61 19.20 12.97 -24.20
C PRO A 61 17.79 13.37 -24.63
N GLU A 62 17.08 12.42 -25.23
CA GLU A 62 15.63 12.51 -25.33
C GLU A 62 15.09 12.81 -23.93
N LYS A 63 14.19 13.78 -23.85
CA LYS A 63 13.46 14.12 -22.63
C LYS A 63 12.78 12.84 -22.15
N SER A 64 13.37 12.15 -21.18
CA SER A 64 12.60 11.41 -20.20
C SER A 64 11.63 12.43 -19.64
N ALA A 65 10.36 12.27 -20.00
CA ALA A 65 9.28 13.08 -19.47
C ALA A 65 9.45 13.08 -17.95
N SER A 66 9.57 14.29 -17.42
CA SER A 66 9.60 14.63 -16.01
C SER A 66 8.79 13.60 -15.22
N SER A 67 9.46 12.82 -14.37
CA SER A 67 8.82 12.17 -13.24
C SER A 67 8.30 13.30 -12.35
N GLY A 68 7.14 13.86 -12.71
CA GLY A 68 6.35 14.65 -11.77
C GLY A 68 6.06 13.72 -10.61
N ASP A 69 6.40 14.14 -9.39
CA ASP A 69 6.32 13.29 -8.21
C ASP A 69 4.94 12.62 -8.13
N SER A 70 4.90 11.32 -8.40
CA SER A 70 3.73 10.48 -8.16
C SER A 70 3.77 9.99 -6.72
N ALA A 71 2.63 10.09 -6.03
CA ALA A 71 2.41 9.46 -4.74
C ALA A 71 1.51 8.23 -4.91
N TYR A 72 1.48 7.38 -3.88
CA TYR A 72 0.66 6.18 -3.89
C TYR A 72 -0.26 6.17 -2.67
N TYR A 73 -1.55 6.16 -2.93
CA TYR A 73 -2.57 6.00 -1.92
C TYR A 73 -2.91 4.52 -1.75
N LYS A 74 -2.66 3.99 -0.55
CA LYS A 74 -2.95 2.61 -0.17
C LYS A 74 -4.25 2.56 0.61
N PHE A 75 -5.16 1.71 0.18
CA PHE A 75 -6.40 1.46 0.90
C PHE A 75 -6.16 0.67 2.18
N SER A 76 -6.92 0.97 3.23
CA SER A 76 -6.80 0.31 4.54
C SER A 76 -7.16 -1.18 4.54
N ARG A 77 -8.00 -1.59 3.60
CA ARG A 77 -8.54 -2.95 3.49
C ARG A 77 -8.66 -3.37 2.04
N GLU A 78 -8.59 -4.67 1.83
CA GLU A 78 -8.89 -5.31 0.55
C GLU A 78 -10.35 -5.15 0.17
N PHE A 79 -10.62 -5.38 -1.11
CA PHE A 79 -11.93 -5.34 -1.70
C PHE A 79 -12.42 -6.77 -1.95
N VAL A 80 -13.60 -7.11 -1.44
CA VAL A 80 -14.15 -8.46 -1.54
C VAL A 80 -15.48 -8.39 -2.29
N VAL A 81 -15.56 -9.11 -3.41
CA VAL A 81 -16.66 -9.02 -4.36
C VAL A 81 -17.25 -10.41 -4.57
N PRO A 82 -18.53 -10.65 -4.23
CA PRO A 82 -19.18 -11.91 -4.51
C PRO A 82 -19.59 -11.99 -5.99
N ILE A 83 -19.35 -13.14 -6.60
CA ILE A 83 -19.90 -13.48 -7.90
C ILE A 83 -21.17 -14.31 -7.68
N MET A 84 -22.31 -13.77 -8.10
CA MET A 84 -23.61 -14.38 -7.92
C MET A 84 -24.04 -15.16 -9.17
N ARG A 85 -24.61 -16.36 -8.99
CA ARG A 85 -25.34 -17.10 -10.03
C ARG A 85 -26.57 -17.77 -9.44
N GLY A 86 -27.72 -17.58 -10.08
CA GLY A 86 -28.98 -18.18 -9.60
C GLY A 86 -29.34 -17.81 -8.16
N GLY A 87 -28.98 -16.61 -7.70
CA GLY A 87 -29.22 -16.15 -6.33
C GLY A 87 -28.27 -16.72 -5.26
N GLN A 88 -27.21 -17.43 -5.65
CA GLN A 88 -26.21 -17.99 -4.75
C GLN A 88 -24.82 -17.43 -5.07
N VAL A 89 -23.96 -17.32 -4.05
CA VAL A 89 -22.54 -17.00 -4.24
C VAL A 89 -21.86 -18.22 -4.86
N LYS A 90 -21.21 -18.05 -6.01
CA LYS A 90 -20.41 -19.09 -6.65
C LYS A 90 -18.92 -18.94 -6.40
N SER A 91 -18.46 -17.70 -6.31
CA SER A 91 -17.06 -17.40 -6.05
C SER A 91 -16.95 -16.08 -5.29
N LEU A 92 -15.83 -15.91 -4.59
CA LEU A 92 -15.40 -14.65 -4.01
C LEU A 92 -14.13 -14.19 -4.71
N VAL A 93 -14.12 -12.93 -5.16
CA VAL A 93 -12.91 -12.27 -5.67
C VAL A 93 -12.41 -11.30 -4.62
N ILE A 94 -11.13 -11.39 -4.31
CA ILE A 94 -10.43 -10.51 -3.37
C ILE A 94 -9.40 -9.72 -4.17
N LEU A 95 -9.44 -8.40 -4.06
CA LEU A 95 -8.58 -7.48 -4.78
C LEU A 95 -7.91 -6.52 -3.80
N HIS A 96 -6.58 -6.45 -3.84
CA HIS A 96 -5.82 -5.42 -3.18
C HIS A 96 -5.50 -4.32 -4.20
N ILE A 97 -6.12 -3.16 -4.04
CA ILE A 97 -5.98 -2.03 -4.97
C ILE A 97 -5.19 -0.90 -4.30
N SER A 98 -4.44 -0.14 -5.09
CA SER A 98 -3.81 1.13 -4.71
C SER A 98 -4.00 2.13 -5.85
N LEU A 99 -3.97 3.43 -5.53
CA LEU A 99 -4.08 4.50 -6.52
C LEU A 99 -2.72 5.19 -6.68
N GLU A 100 -2.33 5.47 -7.91
CA GLU A 100 -1.25 6.42 -8.20
C GLU A 100 -1.87 7.80 -8.37
N THR A 101 -1.27 8.78 -7.69
CA THR A 101 -1.82 10.12 -7.57
C THR A 101 -0.74 11.17 -7.73
N ASP A 102 -1.13 12.43 -7.90
CA ASP A 102 -0.23 13.55 -7.63
C ASP A 102 0.15 13.62 -6.14
N THR A 103 1.36 14.08 -5.83
CA THR A 103 1.85 14.27 -4.45
C THR A 103 0.98 15.19 -3.62
N SER A 104 0.42 16.24 -4.23
CA SER A 104 -0.50 17.18 -3.55
C SER A 104 -1.85 16.57 -3.18
N THR A 105 -2.25 15.49 -3.86
CA THR A 105 -3.60 14.92 -3.76
C THR A 105 -3.68 13.76 -2.77
N ALA A 106 -2.55 13.11 -2.48
CA ALA A 106 -2.50 11.92 -1.62
C ALA A 106 -3.10 12.14 -0.21
N ASP A 107 -2.85 13.29 0.40
CA ASP A 107 -3.34 13.60 1.76
C ASP A 107 -4.86 13.81 1.79
N SER A 108 -5.42 14.44 0.74
CA SER A 108 -6.88 14.67 0.64
C SER A 108 -7.67 13.39 0.39
N LEU A 109 -7.06 12.40 -0.27
CA LEU A 109 -7.73 11.11 -0.54
C LEU A 109 -7.94 10.30 0.73
N PHE A 110 -7.15 10.53 1.77
CA PHE A 110 -7.34 9.84 3.06
C PHE A 110 -8.69 10.19 3.70
N THR A 111 -9.08 11.46 3.70
CA THR A 111 -10.39 11.87 4.23
C THR A 111 -11.56 11.42 3.36
N GLU A 112 -11.29 11.16 2.07
CA GLU A 112 -12.29 10.74 1.08
C GLU A 112 -12.27 9.22 0.82
N GLU A 113 -11.52 8.44 1.63
CA GLU A 113 -11.46 6.97 1.51
C GLU A 113 -12.85 6.33 1.42
N PRO A 114 -13.85 6.70 2.26
CA PRO A 114 -15.17 6.10 2.16
C PRO A 114 -15.82 6.26 0.78
N LYS A 115 -15.67 7.44 0.14
CA LYS A 115 -16.22 7.70 -1.19
C LYS A 115 -15.46 6.97 -2.29
N LEU A 116 -14.13 6.95 -2.20
CA LEU A 116 -13.28 6.19 -3.12
C LEU A 116 -13.67 4.70 -3.09
N ARG A 117 -13.79 4.13 -1.89
CA ARG A 117 -14.17 2.73 -1.72
C ARG A 117 -15.56 2.43 -2.26
N ASP A 118 -16.53 3.29 -2.01
CA ASP A 118 -17.91 3.12 -2.49
C ASP A 118 -17.98 3.10 -4.03
N ASN A 119 -17.27 4.03 -4.69
CA ASN A 119 -17.17 4.06 -6.15
C ASN A 119 -16.50 2.80 -6.73
N ILE A 120 -15.36 2.39 -6.15
CA ILE A 120 -14.67 1.16 -6.57
C ILE A 120 -15.57 -0.06 -6.34
N MET A 121 -16.29 -0.14 -5.23
CA MET A 121 -17.22 -1.26 -4.95
C MET A 121 -18.39 -1.31 -5.90
N THR A 122 -18.98 -0.17 -6.21
CA THR A 122 -20.03 -0.09 -7.22
C THR A 122 -19.51 -0.61 -8.56
N THR A 123 -18.34 -0.13 -8.99
CA THR A 123 -17.70 -0.55 -10.25
C THR A 123 -17.41 -2.05 -10.28
N LEU A 124 -16.84 -2.61 -9.21
CA LEU A 124 -16.55 -4.04 -9.16
C LEU A 124 -17.81 -4.91 -9.12
N ILE A 125 -18.89 -4.45 -8.47
CA ILE A 125 -20.18 -5.15 -8.48
C ILE A 125 -20.78 -5.13 -9.89
N GLU A 126 -20.68 -4.02 -10.62
CA GLU A 126 -21.11 -3.95 -12.02
C GLU A 126 -20.32 -4.96 -12.88
N LEU A 127 -19.00 -5.02 -12.73
CA LEU A 127 -18.14 -5.98 -13.42
C LEU A 127 -18.37 -7.44 -12.97
N SER A 128 -18.88 -7.69 -11.77
CA SER A 128 -19.24 -9.06 -11.34
C SER A 128 -20.50 -9.56 -12.06
N ASN A 129 -21.38 -8.63 -12.46
CA ASN A 129 -22.63 -8.91 -13.13
C ASN A 129 -22.51 -9.04 -14.66
N ASP A 130 -21.38 -8.66 -15.26
CA ASP A 130 -21.15 -8.79 -16.70
C ASP A 130 -20.91 -10.25 -17.16
N GLY A 131 -20.70 -11.15 -16.19
CA GLY A 131 -20.55 -12.59 -16.41
C GLY A 131 -19.20 -13.04 -16.98
N ARG A 132 -18.21 -12.15 -17.09
CA ARG A 132 -16.92 -12.43 -17.73
C ARG A 132 -15.72 -11.84 -16.97
N THR A 133 -15.78 -10.56 -16.61
CA THR A 133 -14.59 -9.82 -16.17
C THR A 133 -14.05 -10.33 -14.84
N LEU A 134 -14.91 -10.45 -13.83
CA LEU A 134 -14.48 -10.98 -12.52
C LEU A 134 -14.48 -12.51 -12.45
N GLU A 135 -15.01 -13.22 -13.46
CA GLU A 135 -14.91 -14.69 -13.51
C GLU A 135 -13.48 -15.17 -13.76
N GLU A 136 -12.73 -14.43 -14.57
CA GLU A 136 -11.32 -14.69 -14.87
C GLU A 136 -10.50 -13.40 -14.67
N PRO A 137 -10.29 -12.97 -13.40
CA PRO A 137 -9.68 -11.66 -13.14
C PRO A 137 -8.18 -11.63 -13.46
N THR A 138 -7.55 -12.79 -13.63
CA THR A 138 -6.13 -12.94 -14.06
C THR A 138 -5.95 -12.96 -15.58
N ASN A 139 -7.04 -12.97 -16.35
CA ASN A 139 -6.97 -12.80 -17.80
C ASN A 139 -6.54 -11.35 -18.10
N VAL A 140 -5.53 -11.15 -18.94
CA VAL A 140 -4.95 -9.82 -19.23
C VAL A 140 -6.01 -8.80 -19.68
N ASN A 141 -6.95 -9.20 -20.53
CA ASN A 141 -7.99 -8.28 -21.03
C ASN A 141 -8.97 -7.88 -19.92
N ASN A 142 -9.34 -8.84 -19.06
CA ASN A 142 -10.22 -8.58 -17.93
C ASN A 142 -9.52 -7.73 -16.87
N TYR A 143 -8.26 -8.02 -16.58
CA TYR A 143 -7.41 -7.25 -15.67
C TYR A 143 -7.33 -5.76 -16.09
N GLU A 144 -7.06 -5.49 -17.37
CA GLU A 144 -7.05 -4.13 -17.89
C GLU A 144 -8.44 -3.49 -17.88
N THR A 145 -9.50 -4.27 -18.12
CA THR A 145 -10.89 -3.78 -18.01
C THR A 145 -11.19 -3.32 -16.59
N ILE A 146 -10.81 -4.10 -15.56
CA ILE A 146 -11.00 -3.73 -14.15
C ILE A 146 -10.30 -2.40 -13.85
N ARG A 147 -9.02 -2.28 -14.22
CA ARG A 147 -8.23 -1.05 -13.99
C ARG A 147 -8.83 0.16 -14.70
N ALA A 148 -9.18 0.00 -15.98
CA ALA A 148 -9.71 1.09 -16.81
C ALA A 148 -11.07 1.58 -16.31
N MET A 149 -11.99 0.66 -15.98
CA MET A 149 -13.33 1.02 -15.51
C MET A 149 -13.29 1.69 -14.15
N ILE A 150 -12.44 1.20 -13.22
CA ILE A 150 -12.26 1.87 -11.93
C ILE A 150 -11.67 3.27 -12.12
N LEU A 151 -10.62 3.40 -12.94
CA LEU A 151 -9.97 4.70 -13.16
C LEU A 151 -10.94 5.70 -13.79
N MET A 152 -11.73 5.26 -14.78
CA MET A 152 -12.75 6.09 -15.41
C MET A 152 -13.79 6.56 -14.39
N ASN A 153 -14.40 5.64 -13.66
CA ASN A 153 -15.45 5.97 -12.69
C ASN A 153 -14.95 6.83 -11.51
N LEU A 154 -13.68 6.66 -11.12
CA LEU A 154 -13.05 7.51 -10.10
C LEU A 154 -12.81 8.93 -10.60
N ASN A 155 -12.31 9.10 -11.82
CA ASN A 155 -12.10 10.42 -12.42
C ASN A 155 -13.42 11.16 -12.69
N ASP A 156 -14.50 10.43 -13.00
CA ASP A 156 -15.82 11.03 -13.19
C ASP A 156 -16.46 11.50 -11.88
N ALA A 157 -16.20 10.79 -10.77
CA ALA A 157 -16.86 11.04 -9.49
C ALA A 157 -16.04 11.92 -8.52
N ILE A 158 -14.70 11.93 -8.63
CA ILE A 158 -13.77 12.49 -7.64
C ILE A 158 -12.71 13.34 -8.34
N SER A 159 -12.21 14.37 -7.64
CA SER A 159 -11.37 15.43 -8.20
C SER A 159 -10.13 14.93 -8.94
N ASP A 160 -9.67 15.77 -9.86
CA ASP A 160 -8.41 15.64 -10.60
C ASP A 160 -7.23 15.24 -9.68
N GLY A 161 -6.42 14.29 -10.16
CA GLY A 161 -5.17 13.89 -9.53
C GLY A 161 -5.00 12.38 -9.33
N ILE A 162 -6.00 11.56 -9.69
CA ILE A 162 -5.84 10.10 -9.78
C ILE A 162 -5.32 9.76 -11.19
N LYS A 163 -4.07 9.32 -11.26
CA LYS A 163 -3.38 9.01 -12.53
C LYS A 163 -3.61 7.58 -12.97
N ASN A 164 -3.64 6.65 -12.02
CA ASN A 164 -3.67 5.23 -12.32
C ASN A 164 -4.26 4.41 -11.18
N VAL A 165 -4.75 3.22 -11.53
CA VAL A 165 -5.21 2.18 -10.60
C VAL A 165 -4.25 1.00 -10.68
N LEU A 166 -3.74 0.58 -9.53
CA LEU A 166 -2.83 -0.55 -9.38
C LEU A 166 -3.56 -1.68 -8.66
N ILE A 167 -3.59 -2.86 -9.26
CA ILE A 167 -4.02 -4.09 -8.58
C ILE A 167 -2.74 -4.76 -8.08
N VAL A 168 -2.54 -4.70 -6.78
CA VAL A 168 -1.34 -5.20 -6.09
C VAL A 168 -1.43 -6.71 -5.87
N ASP A 169 -2.64 -7.21 -5.61
CA ASP A 169 -2.93 -8.63 -5.45
C ASP A 169 -4.34 -8.94 -5.93
N VAL A 170 -4.53 -10.16 -6.42
CA VAL A 170 -5.82 -10.70 -6.85
C VAL A 170 -5.92 -12.18 -6.50
N ALA A 171 -6.98 -12.54 -5.79
CA ALA A 171 -7.34 -13.92 -5.51
C ALA A 171 -8.80 -14.18 -5.88
N LYS A 172 -9.08 -15.40 -6.35
CA LYS A 172 -10.45 -15.89 -6.57
C LYS A 172 -10.59 -17.22 -5.84
N GLN A 173 -11.65 -17.36 -5.08
CA GLN A 173 -12.02 -18.60 -4.42
C GLN A 173 -13.40 -19.04 -4.90
N ASP A 174 -13.48 -20.22 -5.50
CA ASP A 174 -14.75 -20.86 -5.85
C ASP A 174 -15.35 -21.58 -4.63
N LEU A 175 -16.68 -21.62 -4.56
CA LEU A 175 -17.47 -22.21 -3.47
C LEU A 175 -18.21 -23.48 -3.91
#